data_AF-A0A5S4FUF1-F1
#
_entry.id   AF-A0A5S4FUF1-F1
#
_cell.length_a   1.000
_cell.length_b   1.000
_cell.length_c   1.000
_cell.angle_alpha   90.00
_cell.angle_beta   90.00
_cell.angle_gamma   90.00
#
_symmetry.space_group_name_H-M   'P 1'
#
loop_
_entity.id
_entity.type
_entity.pdbx_description
1 polymer ?
#
loop_
_entity_poly.entity_id
_entity_poly.type
_entity_poly.pdbx_seq_one_letter_code
_entity_poly.pdbx_strand_id
1 'polypeptide(L)'
;MGEFVGIDPRGAHELIRRMEAGKQALTRTRSGLDAAIAEAGEDWAGRQGTGAMHRTWSFYDESQQDLKWRIDTIEQLVPVREKGMLTGTFPFGSETEAVSAAVTDANELAETFQNHDRYLPGDNWLRKAAGPLKGKVGDPAYAAALLAGLGGPDAFVKIFREWIDTQAAGQHRGLQPEALGRAAASTPGQLAAAFASAERTGRLGGEWYEMVVTAPADVLTTLVALAGQSSTFLNRVAINLLNRPQEAEPTDPDWNLHNLAQAYTANPDAFQQLLAEHPKESGVLLDADTGNPAYETALADALHNALKPGAGAEGLRERAWFTVIRSNTDLPGIEALKTGSARP
;
A
#
# COMPACT_ATOMS: atom_id res chain seq x y z
N MET A 1 -2.83 -21.12 16.71
CA MET A 1 -3.98 -20.63 17.50
C MET A 1 -4.08 -19.15 17.23
N GLY A 2 -5.22 -18.66 16.77
CA GLY A 2 -5.40 -17.23 16.53
C GLY A 2 -6.42 -16.65 17.50
N GLU A 3 -6.17 -15.41 17.93
CA GLU A 3 -7.09 -14.67 18.79
C GLU A 3 -8.26 -14.16 17.95
N PHE A 4 -9.49 -14.33 18.43
CA PHE A 4 -10.70 -13.78 17.81
C PHE A 4 -11.09 -12.51 18.54
N VAL A 5 -11.07 -11.38 17.85
CA VAL A 5 -11.38 -10.07 18.45
C VAL A 5 -12.49 -9.41 17.66
N GLY A 6 -13.54 -8.96 18.36
CA GLY A 6 -14.53 -8.02 17.83
C GLY A 6 -14.13 -6.59 18.22
N ILE A 7 -13.73 -5.76 17.26
CA ILE A 7 -13.32 -4.36 17.50
C ILE A 7 -14.31 -3.42 16.80
N ASP A 8 -14.84 -2.42 17.51
CA ASP A 8 -15.47 -1.25 16.88
C ASP A 8 -14.37 -0.24 16.49
N PRO A 9 -14.08 -0.05 15.19
CA PRO A 9 -12.97 0.81 14.75
C PRO A 9 -13.15 2.26 15.20
N ARG A 10 -14.39 2.76 15.25
CA ARG A 10 -14.66 4.15 15.64
C ARG A 10 -14.35 4.36 17.11
N GLY A 11 -14.85 3.48 17.97
CA GLY A 11 -14.55 3.50 19.40
C GLY A 11 -13.07 3.34 19.68
N ALA A 12 -12.39 2.47 18.93
CA ALA A 12 -10.98 2.19 19.10
C ALA A 12 -10.09 3.38 18.66
N HIS A 13 -10.38 4.04 17.54
CA HIS A 13 -9.68 5.28 17.16
C HIS A 13 -9.92 6.45 18.14
N GLU A 14 -11.13 6.59 18.67
CA GLU A 14 -11.41 7.57 19.74
C GLU A 14 -10.58 7.27 20.99
N LEU A 15 -10.48 6.00 21.38
CA LEU A 15 -9.67 5.58 22.52
C LEU A 15 -8.17 5.86 22.29
N ILE A 16 -7.64 5.56 21.11
CA ILE A 16 -6.26 5.90 20.71
C ILE A 16 -6.01 7.41 20.86
N ARG A 17 -6.93 8.26 20.39
CA ARG A 17 -6.82 9.72 20.53
C ARG A 17 -6.85 10.17 21.99
N ARG A 18 -7.67 9.54 22.84
CA ARG A 18 -7.72 9.85 24.27
C ARG A 18 -6.45 9.41 25.00
N MET A 19 -5.91 8.24 24.69
CA MET A 19 -4.62 7.78 25.23
C MET A 19 -3.50 8.75 24.84
N GLU A 20 -3.49 9.23 23.59
CA GLU A 20 -2.52 10.23 23.12
C GLU A 20 -2.60 11.54 23.91
N ALA A 21 -3.82 12.08 24.09
CA ALA A 21 -4.04 13.27 24.90
C ALA A 21 -3.59 13.07 26.36
N GLY A 22 -3.81 11.86 26.92
CA GLY A 22 -3.33 11.46 28.25
C GLY A 22 -1.81 11.46 28.35
N LYS A 23 -1.09 10.88 27.38
CA LYS A 23 0.39 10.91 27.32
C LYS A 23 0.92 12.35 27.27
N GLN A 24 0.30 13.21 26.46
CA GLN A 24 0.69 14.62 26.36
C GLN A 24 0.42 15.39 27.65
N ALA A 25 -0.70 15.12 28.33
CA ALA A 25 -0.97 15.70 29.65
C ALA A 25 0.07 15.26 30.68
N LEU A 26 0.38 13.97 30.76
CA LEU A 26 1.40 13.44 31.68
C LEU A 26 2.78 14.02 31.40
N THR A 27 3.17 14.16 30.13
CA THR A 27 4.47 14.74 29.74
C THR A 27 4.58 16.19 30.20
N ARG A 28 3.52 17.00 29.98
CA ARG A 28 3.48 18.40 30.44
C ARG A 28 3.51 18.48 31.98
N THR A 29 2.68 17.71 32.67
CA THR A 29 2.62 17.74 34.14
C THR A 29 3.90 17.24 34.78
N ARG A 30 4.54 16.21 34.21
CA ARG A 30 5.83 15.69 34.68
C ARG A 30 6.90 16.77 34.68
N SER A 31 7.00 17.55 33.61
CA SER A 31 7.99 18.64 33.55
C SER A 31 7.80 19.67 34.68
N GLY A 32 6.55 20.01 35.01
CA GLY A 32 6.23 20.89 36.13
C GLY A 32 6.50 20.26 37.49
N LEU A 33 6.22 18.96 37.65
CA LEU A 33 6.51 18.21 38.86
C LEU A 33 8.02 18.10 39.10
N ASP A 34 8.80 17.79 38.07
CA ASP A 34 10.26 17.70 38.12
C ASP A 34 10.87 19.06 38.51
N ALA A 35 10.35 20.17 37.98
CA ALA A 35 10.76 21.52 38.38
C ALA A 35 10.41 21.83 39.85
N ALA A 36 9.21 21.46 40.31
CA ALA A 36 8.80 21.64 41.70
C ALA A 36 9.63 20.79 42.68
N ILE A 37 10.03 19.57 42.30
CA ILE A 37 10.97 18.73 43.07
C ILE A 37 12.31 19.45 43.20
N ALA A 38 12.83 19.97 42.08
CA ALA A 38 14.13 20.65 42.05
C ALA A 38 14.14 21.91 42.94
N GLU A 39 13.03 22.64 42.99
CA GLU A 39 12.88 23.82 43.85
C GLU A 39 12.65 23.46 45.33
N ALA A 40 11.87 22.42 45.62
CA ALA A 40 11.56 22.00 46.99
C ALA A 40 12.71 21.26 47.70
N GLY A 41 13.72 20.80 46.95
CA GLY A 41 14.90 20.10 47.48
C GLY A 41 14.70 18.59 47.67
N GLU A 42 15.79 17.88 47.99
CA GLU A 42 15.78 16.41 48.01
C GLU A 42 14.79 15.82 49.03
N ASP A 43 14.51 16.48 50.15
CA ASP A 43 13.63 15.93 51.19
C ASP A 43 12.14 15.94 50.83
N TRP A 44 11.76 16.42 49.64
CA TRP A 44 10.37 16.46 49.20
C TRP A 44 9.83 15.07 48.82
N ALA A 45 8.71 14.69 49.45
CA ALA A 45 8.06 13.39 49.27
C ALA A 45 7.48 13.14 47.85
N GLY A 46 7.38 14.18 47.01
CA GLY A 46 6.77 14.10 45.68
C GLY A 46 7.57 13.33 44.62
N ARG A 47 8.79 12.87 44.92
CA ARG A 47 9.60 12.01 44.03
C ARG A 47 8.91 10.69 43.67
N GLN A 48 8.01 10.16 44.51
CA GLN A 48 7.21 8.99 44.14
C GLN A 48 6.17 9.28 43.05
N GLY A 49 5.73 10.55 42.92
CA GLY A 49 4.77 10.99 41.92
C GLY A 49 5.31 10.92 40.49
N THR A 50 6.60 11.22 40.27
CA THR A 50 7.22 11.14 38.94
C THR A 50 7.33 9.71 38.45
N GLY A 51 7.69 8.77 39.33
CA GLY A 51 7.69 7.34 39.04
C GLY A 51 6.29 6.81 38.69
N ALA A 52 5.25 7.26 39.40
CA ALA A 52 3.87 6.93 39.07
C ALA A 52 3.45 7.48 37.70
N MET A 53 3.75 8.75 37.42
CA MET A 53 3.49 9.38 36.12
C MET A 53 4.18 8.65 34.97
N HIS A 54 5.44 8.22 35.15
CA HIS A 54 6.16 7.47 34.14
C HIS A 54 5.52 6.10 33.87
N ARG A 55 5.11 5.36 34.91
CA ARG A 55 4.41 4.08 34.73
C ARG A 55 3.07 4.26 34.02
N THR A 56 2.29 5.28 34.36
CA THR A 56 1.03 5.58 33.66
C THR A 56 1.29 5.96 32.20
N TRP A 57 2.35 6.72 31.93
CA TRP A 57 2.76 7.04 30.56
C TRP A 57 3.12 5.78 29.78
N SER A 58 3.94 4.88 30.35
CA SER A 58 4.33 3.60 29.71
C SER A 58 3.11 2.74 29.40
N PHE A 59 2.19 2.63 30.36
CA PHE A 59 0.95 1.89 30.16
C PHE A 59 0.12 2.46 29.00
N TYR A 60 -0.03 3.78 28.89
CA TYR A 60 -0.74 4.38 27.75
C TYR A 60 0.00 4.17 26.44
N ASP A 61 1.33 4.23 26.44
CA ASP A 61 2.11 4.03 25.24
C ASP A 61 1.99 2.59 24.72
N GLU A 62 2.21 1.60 25.58
CA GLU A 62 2.08 0.17 25.27
C GLU A 62 0.65 -0.18 24.84
N SER A 63 -0.37 0.27 25.57
CA SER A 63 -1.78 -0.01 25.25
C SER A 63 -2.22 0.63 23.94
N GLN A 64 -1.72 1.83 23.64
CA GLN A 64 -2.02 2.52 22.39
C GLN A 64 -1.35 1.83 21.20
N GLN A 65 -0.09 1.41 21.35
CA GLN A 65 0.63 0.66 20.31
C GLN A 65 -0.08 -0.66 20.00
N ASP A 66 -0.42 -1.45 21.02
CA ASP A 66 -1.14 -2.72 20.84
C ASP A 66 -2.51 -2.51 20.17
N LEU A 67 -3.31 -1.56 20.66
CA LEU A 67 -4.62 -1.28 20.09
C LEU A 67 -4.52 -0.79 18.63
N LYS A 68 -3.53 0.05 18.32
CA LYS A 68 -3.30 0.52 16.95
C LYS A 68 -2.94 -0.64 16.04
N TRP A 69 -1.98 -1.48 16.42
CA TRP A 69 -1.61 -2.67 15.66
C TRP A 69 -2.82 -3.60 15.44
N ARG A 70 -3.65 -3.83 16.46
CA ARG A 70 -4.85 -4.68 16.33
C ARG A 70 -5.87 -4.14 15.34
N ILE A 71 -6.16 -2.84 15.37
CA ILE A 71 -7.07 -2.20 14.40
C ILE A 71 -6.49 -2.27 13.00
N ASP A 72 -5.22 -1.88 12.84
CA ASP A 72 -4.55 -1.87 11.54
C ASP A 72 -4.58 -3.27 10.90
N THR A 73 -4.28 -4.32 11.68
CA THR A 73 -4.32 -5.71 11.22
C THR A 73 -5.74 -6.17 10.87
N ILE A 74 -6.74 -5.90 11.72
CA ILE A 74 -8.10 -6.39 11.48
C ILE A 74 -8.78 -5.68 10.30
N GLU A 75 -8.45 -4.40 10.05
CA GLU A 75 -8.91 -3.65 8.88
C GLU A 75 -8.32 -4.18 7.57
N GLN A 76 -7.12 -4.77 7.60
CA GLN A 76 -6.55 -5.45 6.42
C GLN A 76 -7.13 -6.85 6.21
N LEU A 77 -7.41 -7.58 7.28
CA LEU A 77 -7.83 -8.99 7.21
C LEU A 77 -9.33 -9.18 6.97
N VAL A 78 -10.17 -8.22 7.34
CA VAL A 78 -11.63 -8.39 7.38
C VAL A 78 -12.31 -7.41 6.41
N PRO A 79 -12.82 -7.88 5.26
CA PRO A 79 -13.40 -7.00 4.24
C PRO A 79 -14.81 -6.50 4.60
N VAL A 80 -15.49 -7.11 5.60
CA VAL A 80 -16.90 -6.80 5.90
C VAL A 80 -17.11 -6.51 7.38
N ARG A 81 -17.75 -5.37 7.67
CA ARG A 81 -18.20 -5.01 9.02
C ARG A 81 -19.51 -5.72 9.33
N GLU A 82 -19.53 -6.59 10.32
CA GLU A 82 -20.76 -7.14 10.86
C GLU A 82 -21.27 -6.26 12.00
N LYS A 83 -22.41 -5.60 11.79
CA LYS A 83 -23.04 -4.70 12.78
C LYS A 83 -22.10 -3.59 13.30
N GLY A 84 -21.15 -3.14 12.45
CA GLY A 84 -20.18 -2.11 12.79
C GLY A 84 -18.91 -2.61 13.49
N MET A 85 -18.81 -3.90 13.81
CA MET A 85 -17.62 -4.52 14.38
C MET A 85 -16.79 -5.20 13.28
N LEU A 86 -15.48 -5.16 13.45
CA LEU A 86 -14.53 -5.97 12.71
C LEU A 86 -14.19 -7.20 13.53
N THR A 87 -14.21 -8.35 12.88
CA THR A 87 -14.03 -9.65 13.52
C THR A 87 -13.06 -10.48 12.71
N GLY A 88 -11.91 -10.82 13.30
CA GLY A 88 -10.82 -11.47 12.59
C GLY A 88 -9.98 -12.36 13.50
N THR A 89 -9.14 -13.17 12.85
CA THR A 89 -8.18 -14.04 13.51
C THR A 89 -6.79 -13.45 13.35
N PHE A 90 -6.12 -13.16 14.46
CA PHE A 90 -4.75 -12.64 14.42
C PHE A 90 -3.74 -13.79 14.25
N PRO A 91 -2.75 -13.65 13.35
CA PRO A 91 -1.71 -14.66 13.18
C PRO A 91 -0.70 -14.69 14.35
N PHE A 92 -0.58 -13.60 15.10
CA PHE A 92 0.32 -13.43 16.24
C PHE A 92 -0.44 -12.89 17.45
N GLY A 93 0.07 -13.12 18.66
CA GLY A 93 -0.51 -12.59 19.90
C GLY A 93 -0.07 -11.16 20.24
N SER A 94 0.98 -10.65 19.58
CA SER A 94 1.49 -9.29 19.77
C SER A 94 2.29 -8.79 18.56
N GLU A 95 2.46 -7.47 18.46
CA GLU A 95 3.34 -6.85 17.46
C GLU A 95 4.79 -7.35 17.58
N THR A 96 5.32 -7.49 18.81
CA THR A 96 6.69 -7.99 19.04
C THR A 96 6.87 -9.42 18.52
N GLU A 97 5.88 -10.28 18.71
CA GLU A 97 5.89 -11.65 18.17
C GLU A 97 5.86 -11.64 16.65
N ALA A 98 5.01 -10.79 16.05
CA ALA A 98 4.92 -10.61 14.60
C ALA A 98 6.28 -10.16 14.01
N VAL A 99 6.93 -9.17 14.62
CA VAL A 99 8.25 -8.68 14.19
C VAL A 99 9.32 -9.76 14.33
N SER A 100 9.36 -10.48 15.46
CA SER A 100 10.36 -11.55 15.65
C SER A 100 10.20 -12.69 14.65
N ALA A 101 8.96 -13.08 14.35
CA ALA A 101 8.66 -14.08 13.33
C ALA A 101 9.09 -13.60 11.94
N ALA A 102 8.81 -12.34 11.61
CA ALA A 102 9.18 -11.73 10.34
C ALA A 102 10.70 -11.70 10.11
N VAL A 103 11.48 -11.35 11.14
CA VAL A 103 12.95 -11.37 11.06
C VAL A 103 13.47 -12.78 10.79
N THR A 104 12.87 -13.79 11.42
CA THR A 104 13.24 -15.19 11.22
C THR A 104 12.95 -15.63 9.78
N ASP A 105 11.72 -15.37 9.30
CA ASP A 105 11.29 -15.73 7.95
C ASP A 105 12.08 -14.94 6.89
N ALA A 106 12.42 -13.66 7.14
CA ALA A 106 13.24 -12.85 6.24
C ALA A 106 14.66 -13.40 6.09
N ASN A 107 15.27 -13.85 7.18
CA ASN A 107 16.61 -14.45 7.14
C ASN A 107 16.60 -15.78 6.36
N GLU A 108 15.60 -16.63 6.56
CA GLU A 108 15.44 -17.89 5.81
C GLU A 108 15.24 -17.62 4.31
N LEU A 109 14.40 -16.63 3.98
CA LEU A 109 14.22 -16.17 2.61
C LEU A 109 15.54 -15.67 2.02
N ALA A 110 16.22 -14.73 2.69
CA ALA A 110 17.46 -14.14 2.23
C ALA A 110 18.56 -15.20 2.03
N GLU A 111 18.68 -16.19 2.92
CA GLU A 111 19.59 -17.32 2.76
C GLU A 111 19.22 -18.17 1.55
N THR A 112 17.93 -18.44 1.34
CA THR A 112 17.43 -19.16 0.16
C THR A 112 17.76 -18.40 -1.14
N PHE A 113 17.60 -17.07 -1.14
CA PHE A 113 17.97 -16.19 -2.25
C PHE A 113 19.48 -16.23 -2.53
N GLN A 114 20.32 -16.06 -1.49
CA GLN A 114 21.79 -16.11 -1.65
C GLN A 114 22.29 -17.48 -2.13
N ASN A 115 21.66 -18.56 -1.69
CA ASN A 115 22.02 -19.91 -2.11
C ASN A 115 21.55 -20.21 -3.54
N HIS A 116 20.44 -19.61 -4.01
CA HIS A 116 20.04 -19.65 -5.41
C HIS A 116 21.08 -18.97 -6.30
N ASP A 117 21.49 -17.74 -5.97
CA ASP A 117 22.52 -16.97 -6.69
C ASP A 117 23.84 -17.75 -6.83
N ARG A 118 24.15 -18.65 -5.88
CA ARG A 118 25.40 -19.41 -5.85
C ARG A 118 25.34 -20.79 -6.50
N TYR A 119 24.22 -21.51 -6.45
CA TYR A 119 24.29 -22.98 -6.62
C TYR A 119 23.28 -23.65 -7.58
N LEU A 120 22.13 -23.06 -7.95
CA LEU A 120 21.12 -23.82 -8.75
C LEU A 120 20.19 -22.94 -9.60
N PRO A 121 20.19 -23.05 -10.95
CA PRO A 121 19.08 -22.62 -11.79
C PRO A 121 18.04 -23.76 -11.86
N GLY A 122 16.96 -23.68 -11.08
CA GLY A 122 15.89 -24.68 -11.12
C GLY A 122 14.55 -24.16 -10.57
N ASP A 123 13.45 -24.52 -11.24
CA ASP A 123 12.12 -23.86 -11.22
C ASP A 123 11.30 -23.91 -9.91
N ASN A 124 11.83 -24.33 -8.77
CA ASN A 124 10.99 -24.63 -7.59
C ASN A 124 11.45 -24.03 -6.26
N TRP A 125 12.46 -23.16 -6.26
CA TRP A 125 12.97 -22.58 -5.01
C TRP A 125 12.09 -21.42 -4.53
N LEU A 126 11.64 -20.52 -5.41
CA LEU A 126 10.75 -19.40 -5.05
C LEU A 126 9.47 -19.91 -4.38
N ARG A 127 8.83 -20.93 -4.98
CA ARG A 127 7.62 -21.55 -4.39
C ARG A 127 7.85 -22.14 -3.00
N LYS A 128 9.04 -22.70 -2.73
CA LYS A 128 9.40 -23.22 -1.38
C LYS A 128 9.69 -22.08 -0.40
N ALA A 129 10.37 -21.03 -0.86
CA ALA A 129 10.71 -19.84 -0.11
C ALA A 129 9.45 -19.12 0.44
N ALA A 130 8.34 -19.13 -0.31
CA ALA A 130 7.09 -18.48 0.09
C ALA A 130 6.24 -19.24 1.13
N GLY A 131 6.53 -20.52 1.38
CA GLY A 131 5.75 -21.37 2.29
C GLY A 131 5.57 -20.79 3.70
N PRO A 132 6.65 -20.33 4.36
CA PRO A 132 6.61 -19.71 5.69
C PRO A 132 5.77 -18.43 5.79
N LEU A 133 5.55 -17.71 4.69
CA LEU A 133 4.84 -16.43 4.66
C LEU A 133 3.31 -16.56 4.72
N LYS A 134 2.79 -17.73 4.33
CA LYS A 134 1.36 -17.93 4.10
C LYS A 134 0.54 -17.65 5.36
N GLY A 135 -0.41 -16.72 5.24
CA GLY A 135 -1.32 -16.35 6.33
C GLY A 135 -0.72 -15.39 7.37
N LYS A 136 0.54 -14.95 7.22
CA LYS A 136 1.21 -13.98 8.09
C LYS A 136 1.29 -12.59 7.48
N VAL A 137 1.44 -12.49 6.16
CA VAL A 137 1.65 -11.22 5.41
C VAL A 137 0.51 -10.21 5.50
N GLY A 138 -0.66 -10.62 5.98
CA GLY A 138 -1.76 -9.70 6.27
C GLY A 138 -1.53 -8.86 7.54
N ASP A 139 -0.63 -9.29 8.43
CA ASP A 139 -0.22 -8.50 9.59
C ASP A 139 0.77 -7.39 9.18
N PRO A 140 0.44 -6.10 9.38
CA PRO A 140 1.27 -4.99 8.91
C PRO A 140 2.63 -4.88 9.60
N ALA A 141 2.74 -5.28 10.87
CA ALA A 141 4.00 -5.24 11.59
C ALA A 141 4.94 -6.37 11.14
N TYR A 142 4.39 -7.58 10.98
CA TYR A 142 5.11 -8.69 10.35
C TYR A 142 5.59 -8.28 8.95
N ALA A 143 4.69 -7.74 8.12
CA ALA A 143 5.00 -7.40 6.74
C ALA A 143 6.10 -6.33 6.63
N ALA A 144 6.03 -5.26 7.43
CA ALA A 144 7.06 -4.22 7.44
C ALA A 144 8.42 -4.77 7.87
N ALA A 145 8.46 -5.57 8.94
CA ALA A 145 9.69 -6.18 9.43
C ALA A 145 10.27 -7.21 8.45
N LEU A 146 9.42 -7.96 7.75
CA LEU A 146 9.82 -8.91 6.70
C LEU A 146 10.53 -8.17 5.56
N LEU A 147 9.91 -7.11 5.05
CA LEU A 147 10.45 -6.31 3.94
C LEU A 147 11.75 -5.59 4.31
N ALA A 148 11.86 -5.11 5.56
CA ALA A 148 13.11 -4.55 6.08
C ALA A 148 14.20 -5.64 6.17
N GLY A 149 13.87 -6.82 6.68
CA GLY A 149 14.79 -7.95 6.81
C GLY A 149 15.28 -8.52 5.48
N LEU A 150 14.47 -8.42 4.42
CA LEU A 150 14.85 -8.86 3.07
C LEU A 150 15.91 -7.96 2.41
N GLY A 151 16.23 -6.80 3.00
CA GLY A 151 17.19 -5.84 2.45
C GLY A 151 16.55 -4.65 1.73
N GLY A 152 15.26 -4.39 1.98
CA GLY A 152 14.59 -3.18 1.50
C GLY A 152 14.13 -3.22 0.03
N PRO A 153 13.84 -2.05 -0.57
CA PRO A 153 13.20 -1.97 -1.89
C PRO A 153 14.06 -2.53 -3.02
N ASP A 154 15.39 -2.40 -2.98
CA ASP A 154 16.28 -2.90 -4.04
C ASP A 154 16.26 -4.43 -4.11
N ALA A 155 16.35 -5.09 -2.95
CA ALA A 155 16.25 -6.54 -2.87
C ALA A 155 14.84 -7.01 -3.30
N PHE A 156 13.80 -6.31 -2.86
CA PHE A 156 12.42 -6.59 -3.27
C PHE A 156 12.24 -6.52 -4.79
N VAL A 157 12.70 -5.45 -5.44
CA VAL A 157 12.64 -5.30 -6.90
C VAL A 157 13.46 -6.38 -7.60
N LYS A 158 14.65 -6.72 -7.09
CA LYS A 158 15.49 -7.80 -7.64
C LYS A 158 14.74 -9.13 -7.66
N ILE A 159 14.05 -9.49 -6.57
CA ILE A 159 13.28 -10.73 -6.47
C ILE A 159 12.17 -10.79 -7.53
N PHE A 160 11.43 -9.70 -7.73
CA PHE A 160 10.40 -9.63 -8.75
C PHE A 160 11.00 -9.77 -10.16
N ARG A 161 12.11 -9.08 -10.44
CA ARG A 161 12.78 -9.19 -11.75
C ARG A 161 13.25 -10.61 -12.02
N GLU A 162 13.92 -11.24 -11.07
CA GLU A 162 14.37 -12.64 -11.23
C GLU A 162 13.21 -13.59 -11.47
N TRP A 163 12.09 -13.39 -10.78
CA TRP A 163 10.89 -14.18 -11.04
C TRP A 163 10.36 -13.95 -12.45
N ILE A 164 10.27 -12.70 -12.91
CA ILE A 164 9.80 -12.36 -14.27
C ILE A 164 10.74 -12.94 -15.32
N ASP A 165 12.05 -12.75 -15.16
CA ASP A 165 13.08 -13.21 -16.10
C ASP A 165 13.12 -14.74 -16.23
N THR A 166 12.76 -15.48 -15.18
CA THR A 166 12.79 -16.94 -15.16
C THR A 166 11.44 -17.59 -15.50
N GLN A 167 10.33 -17.05 -14.99
CA GLN A 167 8.99 -17.67 -15.06
C GLN A 167 8.05 -17.00 -16.08
N ALA A 168 8.44 -15.84 -16.60
CA ALA A 168 7.70 -15.05 -17.58
C ALA A 168 8.67 -14.34 -18.57
N ALA A 169 9.74 -15.02 -18.96
CA ALA A 169 10.79 -14.46 -19.81
C ALA A 169 10.21 -13.77 -21.05
N GLY A 170 10.65 -12.54 -21.31
CA GLY A 170 10.17 -11.70 -22.42
C GLY A 170 8.91 -10.86 -22.10
N GLN A 171 8.27 -11.03 -20.94
CA GLN A 171 7.09 -10.24 -20.54
C GLN A 171 7.44 -8.92 -19.83
N HIS A 172 8.40 -8.17 -20.36
CA HIS A 172 8.83 -6.88 -19.78
C HIS A 172 7.85 -5.73 -20.04
N ARG A 173 6.90 -5.92 -20.96
CA ARG A 173 5.75 -5.04 -21.18
C ARG A 173 4.55 -5.40 -20.31
N GLY A 174 4.80 -6.08 -19.19
CA GLY A 174 3.80 -6.47 -18.20
C GLY A 174 3.42 -7.94 -18.29
N LEU A 175 3.06 -8.51 -17.14
CA LEU A 175 2.66 -9.91 -17.07
C LEU A 175 1.28 -10.13 -17.67
N GLN A 176 1.19 -11.18 -18.50
CA GLN A 176 -0.06 -11.69 -19.03
C GLN A 176 -0.87 -12.43 -17.93
N PRO A 177 -2.19 -12.63 -18.11
CA PRO A 177 -3.06 -13.16 -17.06
C PRO A 177 -2.60 -14.51 -16.49
N GLU A 178 -2.07 -15.39 -17.34
CA GLU A 178 -1.56 -16.70 -16.93
C GLU A 178 -0.31 -16.59 -16.06
N ALA A 179 0.63 -15.72 -16.44
CA ALA A 179 1.85 -15.45 -15.69
C ALA A 179 1.51 -14.73 -14.37
N LEU A 180 0.61 -13.75 -14.41
CA LEU A 180 0.12 -13.06 -13.22
C LEU A 180 -0.55 -14.03 -12.24
N GLY A 181 -1.33 -15.01 -12.74
CA GLY A 181 -1.91 -16.07 -11.92
C GLY A 181 -0.85 -16.95 -11.24
N ARG A 182 0.26 -17.28 -11.94
CA ARG A 182 1.40 -17.99 -11.33
C ARG A 182 2.13 -17.12 -10.30
N ALA A 183 2.32 -15.83 -10.58
CA ALA A 183 2.93 -14.87 -9.65
C ALA A 183 2.10 -14.75 -8.36
N ALA A 184 0.77 -14.63 -8.48
CA ALA A 184 -0.16 -14.59 -7.36
C ALA A 184 -0.09 -15.84 -6.46
N ALA A 185 0.09 -17.01 -7.06
CA ALA A 185 0.21 -18.28 -6.35
C ALA A 185 1.63 -18.57 -5.80
N SER A 186 2.59 -17.66 -5.95
CA SER A 186 3.99 -17.85 -5.56
C SER A 186 4.53 -16.66 -4.74
N THR A 187 5.85 -16.58 -4.58
CA THR A 187 6.52 -15.55 -3.77
C THR A 187 6.13 -14.12 -4.13
N PRO A 188 6.06 -13.71 -5.41
CA PRO A 188 5.63 -12.37 -5.78
C PRO A 188 4.27 -12.01 -5.19
N GLY A 189 3.29 -12.92 -5.21
CA GLY A 189 1.97 -12.70 -4.61
C GLY A 189 2.03 -12.46 -3.11
N GLN A 190 2.82 -13.25 -2.37
CA GLN A 190 2.99 -13.06 -0.92
C GLN A 190 3.73 -11.76 -0.59
N LEU A 191 4.77 -11.43 -1.36
CA LEU A 191 5.54 -10.19 -1.19
C LEU A 191 4.72 -8.95 -1.57
N ALA A 192 3.90 -9.02 -2.62
CA ALA A 192 2.97 -7.95 -2.97
C ALA A 192 1.91 -7.71 -1.88
N ALA A 193 1.41 -8.78 -1.26
CA ALA A 193 0.48 -8.69 -0.14
C ALA A 193 1.15 -8.10 1.12
N ALA A 194 2.39 -8.52 1.42
CA ALA A 194 3.17 -7.93 2.51
C ALA A 194 3.40 -6.43 2.27
N PHE A 195 3.83 -6.06 1.07
CA PHE A 195 4.02 -4.67 0.69
C PHE A 195 2.73 -3.86 0.87
N ALA A 196 1.60 -4.36 0.37
CA ALA A 196 0.30 -3.70 0.54
C ALA A 196 -0.08 -3.48 2.01
N SER A 197 0.11 -4.49 2.86
CA SER A 197 -0.22 -4.40 4.29
C SER A 197 0.63 -3.36 5.02
N ALA A 198 1.94 -3.36 4.75
CA ALA A 198 2.87 -2.40 5.35
C ALA A 198 2.70 -0.97 4.80
N GLU A 199 2.45 -0.83 3.50
CA GLU A 199 2.30 0.46 2.81
C GLU A 199 1.04 1.20 3.29
N ARG A 200 -0.11 0.52 3.30
CA ARG A 200 -1.40 1.11 3.69
C ARG A 200 -1.45 1.60 5.12
N THR A 201 -0.63 1.03 5.99
CA THR A 201 -0.54 1.38 7.42
C THR A 201 0.57 2.39 7.71
N GLY A 202 1.27 2.87 6.67
CA GLY A 202 2.33 3.86 6.80
C GLY A 202 3.56 3.35 7.56
N ARG A 203 3.78 2.03 7.57
CA ARG A 203 4.92 1.40 8.26
C ARG A 203 6.17 1.28 7.38
N LEU A 204 6.05 1.59 6.10
CA LEU A 204 7.19 1.65 5.18
C LEU A 204 7.89 3.01 5.23
N GLY A 205 9.22 3.00 5.15
CA GLY A 205 10.05 4.20 5.09
C GLY A 205 9.97 4.93 3.73
N GLY A 206 10.56 6.13 3.67
CA GLY A 206 10.56 6.98 2.47
C GLY A 206 11.17 6.32 1.23
N GLU A 207 12.14 5.42 1.42
CA GLU A 207 12.81 4.66 0.37
C GLU A 207 11.86 3.82 -0.49
N TRP A 208 10.76 3.32 0.10
CA TRP A 208 9.74 2.55 -0.65
C TRP A 208 8.91 3.43 -1.59
N TYR A 209 8.78 4.71 -1.28
CA TYR A 209 8.13 5.68 -2.14
C TYR A 209 9.05 6.14 -3.28
N GLU A 210 10.37 6.16 -3.04
CA GLU A 210 11.39 6.42 -4.07
C GLU A 210 11.56 5.25 -5.03
N MET A 211 11.34 4.00 -4.57
CA MET A 211 11.32 2.81 -5.42
C MET A 211 10.39 2.96 -6.64
N VAL A 212 9.26 3.66 -6.50
CA VAL A 212 8.31 3.88 -7.61
C VAL A 212 8.96 4.66 -8.77
N VAL A 213 9.98 5.48 -8.47
CA VAL A 213 10.69 6.28 -9.48
C VAL A 213 11.71 5.42 -10.24
N THR A 214 12.37 4.49 -9.56
CA THR A 214 13.52 3.74 -10.10
C THR A 214 13.18 2.33 -10.58
N ALA A 215 12.09 1.74 -10.08
CA ALA A 215 11.72 0.38 -10.40
C ALA A 215 11.26 0.22 -11.86
N PRO A 216 11.45 -0.95 -12.46
CA PRO A 216 10.92 -1.29 -13.79
C PRO A 216 9.39 -1.24 -13.87
N ALA A 217 8.85 -1.00 -15.07
CA ALA A 217 7.41 -0.84 -15.29
C ALA A 217 6.66 -2.14 -15.01
N ASP A 218 7.16 -3.27 -15.52
CA ASP A 218 6.65 -4.62 -15.29
C ASP A 218 6.60 -4.98 -13.81
N VAL A 219 7.62 -4.63 -13.02
CA VAL A 219 7.61 -4.84 -11.57
C VAL A 219 6.51 -4.04 -10.89
N LEU A 220 6.40 -2.74 -11.19
CA LEU A 220 5.41 -1.85 -10.57
C LEU A 220 3.97 -2.23 -10.94
N THR A 221 3.72 -2.58 -12.20
CA THR A 221 2.38 -2.99 -12.66
C THR A 221 2.01 -4.37 -12.14
N THR A 222 2.97 -5.29 -12.02
CA THR A 222 2.77 -6.58 -11.35
C THR A 222 2.39 -6.36 -9.88
N LEU A 223 3.07 -5.46 -9.17
CA LEU A 223 2.81 -5.19 -7.76
C LEU A 223 1.37 -4.69 -7.51
N VAL A 224 0.88 -3.74 -8.32
CA VAL A 224 -0.48 -3.21 -8.19
C VAL A 224 -1.56 -4.17 -8.71
N ALA A 225 -1.20 -5.10 -9.61
CA ALA A 225 -2.12 -6.13 -10.10
C ALA A 225 -2.25 -7.32 -9.14
N LEU A 226 -1.20 -7.65 -8.38
CA LEU A 226 -1.19 -8.79 -7.46
C LEU A 226 -1.86 -8.49 -6.12
N ALA A 227 -1.78 -7.24 -5.64
CA ALA A 227 -2.38 -6.84 -4.38
C ALA A 227 -2.94 -5.42 -4.49
N GLY A 228 -4.11 -5.19 -3.90
CA GLY A 228 -4.65 -3.84 -3.79
C GLY A 228 -3.70 -2.99 -2.95
N GLN A 229 -3.12 -1.96 -3.53
CA GLN A 229 -2.29 -0.98 -2.81
C GLN A 229 -3.16 0.17 -2.29
N SER A 230 -2.58 1.13 -1.57
CA SER A 230 -3.29 2.39 -1.31
C SER A 230 -3.54 3.17 -2.60
N SER A 231 -4.54 4.05 -2.58
CA SER A 231 -4.82 4.97 -3.70
C SER A 231 -3.62 5.87 -4.01
N THR A 232 -2.89 6.29 -2.97
CA THR A 232 -1.67 7.10 -3.09
C THR A 232 -0.59 6.37 -3.86
N PHE A 233 -0.32 5.11 -3.49
CA PHE A 233 0.69 4.31 -4.17
C PHE A 233 0.29 4.00 -5.61
N LEU A 234 -0.95 3.57 -5.83
CA LEU A 234 -1.47 3.27 -7.17
C LEU A 234 -1.37 4.48 -8.11
N ASN A 235 -1.77 5.67 -7.64
CA ASN A 235 -1.65 6.90 -8.44
C ASN A 235 -0.20 7.30 -8.67
N ARG A 236 0.71 7.10 -7.70
CA ARG A 236 2.14 7.35 -7.92
C ARG A 236 2.73 6.41 -8.98
N VAL A 237 2.35 5.13 -8.96
CA VAL A 237 2.74 4.16 -10.01
C VAL A 237 2.20 4.59 -11.37
N ALA A 238 0.92 4.97 -11.46
CA ALA A 238 0.32 5.42 -12.70
C ALA A 238 1.01 6.66 -13.26
N ILE A 239 1.22 7.70 -12.44
CA ILE A 239 1.89 8.93 -12.85
C ILE A 239 3.31 8.64 -13.33
N ASN A 240 4.05 7.78 -12.62
CA ASN A 240 5.39 7.40 -13.06
C ASN A 240 5.35 6.67 -14.41
N LEU A 241 4.49 5.64 -14.54
CA LEU A 241 4.36 4.83 -15.75
C LEU A 241 3.97 5.68 -16.97
N LEU A 242 2.97 6.54 -16.82
CA LEU A 242 2.41 7.36 -17.90
C LEU A 242 3.33 8.50 -18.34
N ASN A 243 4.32 8.87 -17.52
CA ASN A 243 5.34 9.85 -17.89
C ASN A 243 6.64 9.19 -18.43
N ARG A 244 6.69 7.86 -18.57
CA ARG A 244 7.86 7.20 -19.18
C ARG A 244 7.92 7.49 -20.69
N PRO A 245 9.13 7.56 -21.27
CA PRO A 245 9.27 7.63 -22.72
C PRO A 245 8.59 6.42 -23.36
N GLN A 246 7.73 6.66 -24.35
CA GLN A 246 7.18 5.59 -25.16
C GLN A 246 8.28 4.97 -26.02
N GLU A 247 8.30 3.64 -26.08
CA GLU A 247 9.14 2.91 -27.02
C GLU A 247 8.69 3.22 -28.46
N ALA A 248 9.63 3.50 -29.35
CA ALA A 248 9.33 3.68 -30.76
C ALA A 248 8.93 2.32 -31.38
N GLU A 249 7.72 2.26 -31.93
CA GLU A 249 7.16 1.10 -32.66
C GLU A 249 7.20 -0.23 -31.86
N PRO A 250 6.37 -0.38 -30.82
CA PRO A 250 6.27 -1.63 -30.07
C PRO A 250 5.82 -2.79 -30.97
N THR A 251 6.51 -3.93 -30.88
CA THR A 251 6.09 -5.17 -31.56
C THR A 251 5.16 -6.02 -30.71
N ASP A 252 5.15 -5.82 -29.39
CA ASP A 252 4.40 -6.63 -28.43
C ASP A 252 3.32 -5.81 -27.72
N PRO A 253 2.15 -6.42 -27.39
CA PRO A 253 1.08 -5.76 -26.66
C PRO A 253 1.51 -5.25 -25.27
N ASP A 254 1.02 -4.07 -24.89
CA ASP A 254 1.25 -3.49 -23.57
C ASP A 254 0.28 -4.07 -22.52
N TRP A 255 0.81 -4.95 -21.69
CA TRP A 255 0.11 -5.51 -20.54
C TRP A 255 0.27 -4.64 -19.28
N ASN A 256 1.26 -3.75 -19.22
CA ASN A 256 1.46 -2.81 -18.12
C ASN A 256 0.25 -1.89 -17.95
N LEU A 257 -0.23 -1.29 -19.04
CA LEU A 257 -1.40 -0.42 -19.02
C LEU A 257 -2.70 -1.19 -18.75
N HIS A 258 -2.84 -2.42 -19.26
CA HIS A 258 -3.97 -3.29 -18.93
C HIS A 258 -4.02 -3.62 -17.44
N ASN A 259 -2.89 -4.02 -16.85
CA ASN A 259 -2.78 -4.34 -15.43
C ASN A 259 -3.06 -3.12 -14.54
N LEU A 260 -2.61 -1.93 -14.96
CA LEU A 260 -2.95 -0.67 -14.28
C LEU A 260 -4.46 -0.37 -14.33
N ALA A 261 -5.10 -0.53 -15.49
CA ALA A 261 -6.54 -0.33 -15.63
C ALA A 261 -7.34 -1.32 -14.76
N GLN A 262 -6.94 -2.59 -14.72
CA GLN A 262 -7.53 -3.59 -13.83
C GLN A 262 -7.37 -3.23 -12.34
N ALA A 263 -6.20 -2.73 -11.94
CA ALA A 263 -5.99 -2.25 -10.56
C ALA A 263 -6.94 -1.08 -10.21
N TYR A 264 -7.23 -0.19 -11.16
CA TYR A 264 -8.21 0.88 -10.99
C TYR A 264 -9.65 0.40 -10.90
N THR A 265 -10.01 -0.68 -11.60
CA THR A 265 -11.33 -1.31 -11.45
C THR A 265 -11.59 -1.75 -10.00
N ALA A 266 -10.56 -2.23 -9.30
CA ALA A 266 -10.62 -2.62 -7.90
C ALA A 266 -10.52 -1.44 -6.92
N ASN A 267 -10.08 -0.26 -7.37
CA ASN A 267 -9.95 0.96 -6.56
C ASN A 267 -10.50 2.19 -7.31
N PRO A 268 -11.85 2.31 -7.40
CA PRO A 268 -12.48 3.38 -8.17
C PRO A 268 -12.17 4.78 -7.63
N ASP A 269 -11.94 4.92 -6.32
CA ASP A 269 -11.61 6.21 -5.70
C ASP A 269 -10.23 6.70 -6.15
N ALA A 270 -9.25 5.80 -6.22
CA ALA A 270 -7.94 6.14 -6.77
C ALA A 270 -8.04 6.61 -8.23
N PHE A 271 -8.84 5.92 -9.04
CA PHE A 271 -8.98 6.28 -10.44
C PHE A 271 -9.71 7.61 -10.62
N GLN A 272 -10.78 7.82 -9.86
CA GLN A 272 -11.48 9.10 -9.83
C GLN A 272 -10.55 10.25 -9.45
N GLN A 273 -9.66 10.02 -8.47
CA GLN A 273 -8.64 10.99 -8.07
C GLN A 273 -7.64 11.27 -9.21
N LEU A 274 -7.13 10.22 -9.88
CA LEU A 274 -6.22 10.39 -11.03
C LEU A 274 -6.88 11.25 -12.11
N LEU A 275 -8.11 10.90 -12.52
CA LEU A 275 -8.87 11.61 -13.55
C LEU A 275 -9.12 13.08 -13.18
N ALA A 276 -9.41 13.35 -11.91
CA ALA A 276 -9.73 14.70 -11.44
C ALA A 276 -8.50 15.59 -11.23
N GLU A 277 -7.36 15.02 -10.84
CA GLU A 277 -6.19 15.78 -10.35
C GLU A 277 -4.99 15.73 -11.31
N HIS A 278 -4.95 14.73 -12.20
CA HIS A 278 -3.84 14.49 -13.13
C HIS A 278 -4.33 14.40 -14.58
N PRO A 279 -4.88 15.49 -15.16
CA PRO A 279 -5.52 15.46 -16.47
C PRO A 279 -4.57 15.19 -17.64
N LYS A 280 -3.27 15.47 -17.49
CA LYS A 280 -2.26 15.15 -18.50
C LYS A 280 -2.04 13.64 -18.58
N GLU A 281 -1.70 13.02 -17.46
CA GLU A 281 -1.49 11.59 -17.33
C GLU A 281 -2.77 10.81 -17.69
N SER A 282 -3.92 11.30 -17.23
CA SER A 282 -5.22 10.73 -17.59
C SER A 282 -5.47 10.76 -19.10
N GLY A 283 -5.10 11.83 -19.80
CA GLY A 283 -5.18 11.88 -21.25
C GLY A 283 -4.32 10.80 -21.91
N VAL A 284 -3.07 10.64 -21.46
CA VAL A 284 -2.18 9.58 -21.96
C VAL A 284 -2.78 8.19 -21.76
N LEU A 285 -3.39 7.93 -20.60
CA LEU A 285 -4.05 6.66 -20.35
C LEU A 285 -5.27 6.47 -21.27
N LEU A 286 -6.13 7.47 -21.40
CA LEU A 286 -7.36 7.37 -22.18
C LEU A 286 -7.10 7.22 -23.70
N ASP A 287 -6.01 7.83 -24.20
CA ASP A 287 -5.66 7.85 -25.61
C ASP A 287 -4.64 6.74 -25.99
N ALA A 288 -4.31 5.84 -25.06
CA ALA A 288 -3.24 4.86 -25.26
C ALA A 288 -3.60 3.80 -26.32
N ASP A 289 -2.84 3.77 -27.42
CA ASP A 289 -2.78 2.61 -28.31
C ASP A 289 -1.78 1.59 -27.75
N THR A 290 -2.31 0.51 -27.20
CA THR A 290 -1.54 -0.50 -26.47
C THR A 290 -1.23 -1.75 -27.29
N GLY A 291 -1.87 -1.91 -28.47
CA GLY A 291 -1.91 -3.19 -29.19
C GLY A 291 -2.53 -4.35 -28.40
N ASN A 292 -3.04 -4.12 -27.18
CA ASN A 292 -3.63 -5.13 -26.33
C ASN A 292 -5.17 -5.11 -26.44
N PRO A 293 -5.81 -6.12 -27.04
CA PRO A 293 -7.25 -6.11 -27.27
C PRO A 293 -8.08 -6.16 -25.97
N ALA A 294 -7.47 -6.54 -24.84
CA ALA A 294 -8.15 -6.56 -23.54
C ALA A 294 -8.04 -5.22 -22.79
N TYR A 295 -7.28 -4.26 -23.31
CA TYR A 295 -7.05 -2.96 -22.65
C TYR A 295 -8.33 -2.11 -22.59
N GLU A 296 -9.00 -1.94 -23.72
CA GLU A 296 -10.20 -1.09 -23.81
C GLU A 296 -11.29 -1.52 -22.84
N THR A 297 -11.55 -2.83 -22.76
CA THR A 297 -12.52 -3.40 -21.80
C THR A 297 -12.12 -3.11 -20.35
N ALA A 298 -10.85 -3.32 -19.99
CA ALA A 298 -10.36 -3.06 -18.64
C ALA A 298 -10.48 -1.58 -18.26
N LEU A 299 -10.15 -0.67 -19.19
CA LEU A 299 -10.28 0.76 -19.01
C LEU A 299 -11.74 1.19 -18.89
N ALA A 300 -12.64 0.62 -19.71
CA ALA A 300 -14.06 0.89 -19.64
C ALA A 300 -14.66 0.47 -18.29
N ASP A 301 -14.27 -0.70 -17.77
CA ASP A 301 -14.71 -1.18 -16.45
C ASP A 301 -14.23 -0.25 -15.32
N ALA A 302 -12.96 0.19 -15.39
CA ALA A 302 -12.40 1.14 -14.45
C ALA A 302 -13.17 2.47 -14.48
N LEU A 303 -13.43 3.01 -15.67
CA LEU A 303 -14.20 4.25 -15.87
C LEU A 303 -15.62 4.12 -15.32
N HIS A 304 -16.31 3.01 -15.65
CA HIS A 304 -17.65 2.73 -15.16
C HIS A 304 -17.71 2.75 -13.63
N ASN A 305 -16.76 2.07 -12.97
CA ASN A 305 -16.70 1.99 -11.51
C ASN A 305 -16.33 3.32 -10.84
N ALA A 306 -15.45 4.12 -11.44
CA ALA A 306 -15.01 5.41 -10.90
C ALA A 306 -16.04 6.53 -11.08
N LEU A 307 -16.87 6.46 -12.13
CA LEU A 307 -17.79 7.53 -12.53
C LEU A 307 -19.26 7.26 -12.19
N LYS A 308 -19.61 6.06 -11.73
CA LYS A 308 -20.99 5.75 -11.33
C LYS A 308 -21.47 6.60 -10.15
N PRO A 309 -22.78 6.90 -10.05
CA PRO A 309 -23.33 7.58 -8.90
C PRO A 309 -22.99 6.86 -7.59
N GLY A 310 -22.58 7.63 -6.57
CA GLY A 310 -22.17 7.10 -5.27
C GLY A 310 -20.74 6.53 -5.19
N ALA A 311 -19.97 6.54 -6.29
CA ALA A 311 -18.53 6.27 -6.24
C ALA A 311 -17.74 7.51 -5.81
N GLY A 312 -16.82 7.34 -4.85
CA GLY A 312 -15.95 8.39 -4.34
C GLY A 312 -16.67 9.65 -3.85
N ALA A 313 -15.96 10.77 -3.88
CA ALA A 313 -16.51 12.07 -3.49
C ALA A 313 -17.19 12.73 -4.70
N GLU A 314 -18.39 13.28 -4.52
CA GLU A 314 -19.17 13.87 -5.61
C GLU A 314 -18.43 14.96 -6.38
N GLY A 315 -17.74 15.87 -5.68
CA GLY A 315 -16.94 16.92 -6.32
C GLY A 315 -15.70 16.40 -7.06
N LEU A 316 -15.16 15.22 -6.69
CA LEU A 316 -14.10 14.55 -7.45
C LEU A 316 -14.68 13.89 -8.71
N ARG A 317 -15.83 13.24 -8.59
CA ARG A 317 -16.55 12.61 -9.71
C ARG A 317 -16.85 13.58 -10.83
N GLU A 318 -17.34 14.78 -10.52
CA GLU A 318 -17.63 15.82 -11.51
C GLU A 318 -16.37 16.24 -12.28
N ARG A 319 -15.26 16.48 -11.56
CA ARG A 319 -13.98 16.83 -12.20
C ARG A 319 -13.43 15.70 -13.06
N ALA A 320 -13.54 14.45 -12.60
CA ALA A 320 -13.16 13.27 -13.37
C ALA A 320 -13.96 13.16 -14.67
N TRP A 321 -15.27 13.39 -14.62
CA TRP A 321 -16.13 13.46 -15.81
C TRP A 321 -15.66 14.52 -16.82
N PHE A 322 -15.32 15.72 -16.36
CA PHE A 322 -14.80 16.77 -17.23
C PHE A 322 -13.53 16.37 -17.97
N THR A 323 -12.59 15.69 -17.30
CA THR A 323 -11.37 15.18 -17.94
C THR A 323 -11.69 14.16 -19.03
N VAL A 324 -12.56 13.18 -18.74
CA VAL A 324 -12.93 12.13 -19.69
C VAL A 324 -13.62 12.69 -20.93
N ILE A 325 -14.53 13.65 -20.75
CA ILE A 325 -15.19 14.34 -21.87
C ILE A 325 -14.14 15.08 -22.71
N ARG A 326 -13.24 15.84 -22.08
CA ARG A 326 -12.23 16.64 -22.79
C ARG A 326 -11.27 15.78 -23.61
N SER A 327 -10.85 14.62 -23.09
CA SER A 327 -9.94 13.72 -23.80
C SER A 327 -10.62 13.00 -24.97
N ASN A 328 -11.92 12.70 -24.87
CA ASN A 328 -12.67 12.00 -25.93
C ASN A 328 -13.29 12.94 -26.98
N THR A 329 -12.99 14.25 -26.95
CA THR A 329 -13.66 15.21 -27.82
C THR A 329 -12.70 16.12 -28.58
N ASP A 330 -12.42 15.76 -29.84
CA ASP A 330 -12.30 16.74 -30.93
C ASP A 330 -13.69 17.37 -31.22
N LEU A 331 -14.31 18.00 -30.22
CA LEU A 331 -15.58 18.71 -30.40
C LEU A 331 -15.34 20.20 -30.68
N PRO A 332 -15.88 20.75 -31.79
CA PRO A 332 -15.87 22.19 -32.03
C PRO A 332 -16.76 22.88 -30.99
N GLY A 333 -16.15 23.69 -30.13
CA GLY A 333 -16.87 24.48 -29.11
C GLY A 333 -16.05 24.88 -27.88
N ILE A 334 -14.97 24.17 -27.56
CA ILE A 334 -14.13 24.49 -26.37
C ILE A 334 -13.08 25.57 -26.65
N GLU A 335 -12.74 25.86 -27.91
CA GLU A 335 -11.93 27.04 -28.25
C GLU A 335 -12.59 28.37 -27.83
N ALA A 336 -13.92 28.42 -27.76
CA ALA A 336 -14.65 29.59 -27.29
C ALA A 336 -14.45 29.86 -25.79
N LEU A 337 -14.14 28.83 -24.99
CA LEU A 337 -13.83 28.96 -23.55
C LEU A 337 -12.35 29.24 -23.30
N LYS A 338 -11.45 28.87 -24.22
CA LYS A 338 -10.01 29.14 -24.10
C LYS A 338 -9.63 30.59 -24.41
N THR A 339 -10.42 31.32 -25.20
CA THR A 339 -10.07 32.67 -25.67
C THR A 339 -10.70 33.81 -24.89
N GLY A 340 -11.53 33.54 -23.87
CA GLY A 340 -12.12 34.59 -23.04
C GLY A 340 -12.94 35.63 -23.80
N SER A 341 -13.40 35.31 -25.02
CA SER A 341 -14.26 36.20 -25.80
C SER A 341 -15.72 35.88 -25.51
N ALA A 342 -16.12 36.09 -24.26
CA ALA A 342 -17.50 36.42 -23.97
C ALA A 342 -17.70 37.89 -24.30
N ARG A 343 -18.61 38.21 -25.22
CA ARG A 343 -19.34 39.49 -25.29
C ARG A 343 -20.40 39.47 -26.39
N PRO A 344 -21.51 40.19 -26.15
CA PRO A 344 -22.70 39.79 -25.41
C PRO A 344 -23.72 39.04 -26.27
#